data_AF-A0A0A2EPZ7-F1
#
_entry.id   AF-A0A0A2EPZ7-F1
#
_cell.length_a   1.000
_cell.length_b   1.000
_cell.length_c   1.000
_cell.angle_alpha   90.00
_cell.angle_beta   90.00
_cell.angle_gamma   90.00
#
_symmetry.space_group_name_H-M   'P 1'
#
loop_
_entity.id
_entity.type
_entity.pdbx_description
1 polymer ?
#
loop_
_entity_poly.entity_id
_entity_poly.type
_entity_poly.pdbx_seq_one_letter_code
_entity_poly.pdbx_strand_id
1 'polypeptide(L)'
;MKRALFVTLCVFLGLSNTKVFASCTSKQNRPPIEVKMSGSIDHQRCIAGQKATVTFNRFPATMKEFEQVRTQIGTEPHGAVALQVMAYEMFRRDRDLGLKCIALNNVSNHSGKDSSPIRQLTSIFREDNSARPYQMASFLKGATPENGYNPTKPYTIEVFSDQGRGYEESNAYQTTVVRMYIVTSGRDDKQVPISVVKTFKPDENSNGTYFIVTSSPLYSRCKEKSFQNEFKGLD
;
A
#
# COMPACT_ATOMS: atom_id res chain seq x y z
N MET A 1 -0.36 40.21 55.87
CA MET A 1 0.28 39.45 56.96
C MET A 1 -0.80 38.91 57.90
N LYS A 2 -1.06 37.60 57.85
CA LYS A 2 -2.02 36.74 58.59
C LYS A 2 -2.08 35.47 57.72
N ARG A 3 -1.95 34.20 58.14
CA ARG A 3 -2.12 33.44 59.39
C ARG A 3 -1.33 32.12 59.23
N ALA A 4 -0.60 31.69 60.25
CA ALA A 4 -0.87 30.52 61.11
C ALA A 4 -0.81 29.14 60.41
N LEU A 5 0.20 28.36 60.82
CA LEU A 5 0.33 26.91 60.68
C LEU A 5 -0.88 26.19 61.31
N PHE A 6 -1.39 25.16 60.64
CA PHE A 6 -2.03 24.03 61.30
C PHE A 6 -1.62 22.73 60.61
N VAL A 7 -1.00 21.85 61.38
CA VAL A 7 -0.73 20.46 61.06
C VAL A 7 -1.96 19.66 61.49
N THR A 8 -2.56 18.88 60.59
CA THR A 8 -3.42 17.74 60.96
C THR A 8 -3.18 16.59 59.99
N LEU A 9 -2.93 15.43 60.59
CA LEU A 9 -2.57 14.14 60.01
C LEU A 9 -3.82 13.28 59.76
N CYS A 10 -3.75 12.40 58.74
CA CYS A 10 -4.63 11.25 58.40
C CYS A 10 -6.06 11.61 57.94
N VAL A 11 -6.61 11.06 56.86
CA VAL A 11 -6.95 9.64 56.68
C VAL A 11 -6.96 9.27 55.18
N PHE A 12 -6.31 8.16 54.85
CA PHE A 12 -6.45 7.45 53.58
C PHE A 12 -7.78 6.68 53.59
N LEU A 13 -8.66 6.95 52.63
CA LEU A 13 -9.66 6.00 52.14
C LEU A 13 -9.84 6.25 50.65
N GLY A 14 -9.54 5.22 49.87
CA GLY A 14 -9.35 5.29 48.42
C GLY A 14 -10.63 5.52 47.63
N LEU A 15 -10.44 6.09 46.45
CA LEU A 15 -11.21 5.84 45.23
C LEU A 15 -10.28 6.21 44.06
N SER A 16 -9.79 5.19 43.39
CA SER A 16 -8.94 5.28 42.20
C SER A 16 -9.73 5.89 41.03
N ASN A 17 -9.44 7.14 40.69
CA ASN A 17 -9.81 7.72 39.40
C ASN A 17 -8.54 8.10 38.66
N THR A 18 -7.92 7.10 38.04
CA THR A 18 -6.84 7.29 37.07
C THR A 18 -7.43 8.00 35.85
N LYS A 19 -7.27 9.32 35.79
CA LYS A 19 -7.43 10.06 34.54
C LYS A 19 -6.39 9.53 33.56
N VAL A 20 -6.89 8.80 32.56
CA VAL A 20 -6.17 8.51 31.32
C VAL A 20 -5.86 9.85 30.67
N PHE A 21 -4.62 10.32 30.81
CA PHE A 21 -4.11 11.36 29.94
C PHE A 21 -3.86 10.73 28.58
N ALA A 22 -4.80 11.01 27.67
CA ALA A 22 -4.61 10.82 26.25
C ALA A 22 -3.29 11.47 25.83
N SER A 23 -2.34 10.68 25.32
CA SER A 23 -1.23 11.25 24.58
C SER A 23 -1.80 11.77 23.26
N CYS A 24 -1.91 13.10 23.15
CA CYS A 24 -2.08 13.73 21.85
C CYS A 24 -0.84 13.38 21.04
N THR A 25 -1.02 12.45 20.10
CA THR A 25 -0.05 12.10 19.07
C THR A 25 0.42 13.38 18.40
N SER A 26 1.74 13.60 18.45
CA SER A 26 2.39 14.67 17.70
C SER A 26 1.99 14.54 16.24
N LYS A 27 1.41 15.60 15.67
CA LYS A 27 1.38 15.78 14.21
C LYS A 27 2.84 15.81 13.76
N GLN A 28 3.38 14.65 13.38
CA GLN A 28 4.70 14.59 12.78
C GLN A 28 4.71 15.50 11.56
N ASN A 29 5.63 16.46 11.56
CA ASN A 29 5.86 17.45 10.51
C ASN A 29 6.49 16.75 9.29
N ARG A 30 5.74 15.85 8.64
CA ARG A 30 6.19 15.10 7.45
C ARG A 30 6.03 15.99 6.22
N PRO A 31 6.93 15.90 5.22
CA PRO A 31 6.72 16.61 3.97
C PRO A 31 5.39 16.19 3.33
N PRO A 32 4.72 17.08 2.59
CA PRO A 32 3.58 16.73 1.76
C PRO A 32 3.92 15.56 0.83
N ILE A 33 2.92 14.71 0.54
CA ILE A 33 3.12 13.64 -0.43
C ILE A 33 3.09 14.26 -1.82
N GLU A 34 4.18 14.09 -2.54
CA GLU A 34 4.29 14.44 -3.94
C GLU A 34 4.20 13.16 -4.76
N VAL A 35 3.30 13.14 -5.74
CA VAL A 35 3.14 12.02 -6.67
C VAL A 35 3.10 12.56 -8.10
N LYS A 36 3.79 11.88 -9.00
CA LYS A 36 3.84 12.22 -10.43
C LYS A 36 3.67 10.95 -11.26
N MET A 37 2.88 11.04 -12.31
CA MET A 37 2.75 9.99 -13.32
C MET A 37 3.51 10.40 -14.59
N SER A 38 4.04 9.42 -15.30
CA SER A 38 4.70 9.63 -16.60
C SER A 38 4.46 8.43 -17.49
N GLY A 39 4.41 8.66 -18.81
CA GLY A 39 3.93 7.64 -19.75
C GLY A 39 2.42 7.43 -19.67
N SER A 40 1.93 6.38 -20.32
CA SER A 40 0.49 6.10 -20.40
C SER A 40 0.24 4.62 -20.64
N ILE A 41 -0.86 4.12 -20.09
CA ILE A 41 -1.45 2.82 -20.42
C ILE A 41 -2.84 3.14 -20.96
N ASP A 42 -3.18 2.65 -22.15
CA ASP A 42 -4.51 2.84 -22.72
C ASP A 42 -5.57 2.10 -21.88
N HIS A 43 -6.77 2.69 -21.79
CA HIS A 43 -7.82 2.23 -20.88
C HIS A 43 -8.76 1.21 -21.52
N GLN A 44 -8.73 1.10 -22.86
CA GLN A 44 -9.70 0.34 -23.66
C GLN A 44 -9.04 -0.76 -24.49
N ARG A 45 -7.81 -0.53 -24.96
CA ARG A 45 -7.11 -1.42 -25.89
C ARG A 45 -5.70 -1.70 -25.40
N CYS A 46 -5.26 -2.94 -25.52
CA CYS A 46 -3.87 -3.27 -25.23
C CYS A 46 -2.99 -2.77 -26.38
N ILE A 47 -2.22 -1.70 -26.15
CA ILE A 47 -1.27 -1.15 -27.13
C ILE A 47 0.15 -1.62 -26.80
N ALA A 48 0.82 -2.17 -27.81
CA ALA A 48 2.16 -2.70 -27.71
C ALA A 48 3.19 -1.66 -27.27
N GLY A 49 4.05 -2.05 -26.32
CA GLY A 49 5.18 -1.24 -25.87
C GLY A 49 4.82 -0.07 -24.95
N GLN A 50 3.55 0.11 -24.58
CA GLN A 50 3.15 1.13 -23.61
C GLN A 50 3.75 0.87 -22.24
N LYS A 51 4.33 1.92 -21.66
CA LYS A 51 4.96 1.94 -20.35
C LYS A 51 4.47 3.16 -19.59
N ALA A 52 4.33 3.02 -18.29
CA ALA A 52 4.03 4.13 -17.41
C ALA A 52 4.76 3.96 -16.08
N THR A 53 4.98 5.08 -15.40
CA THR A 53 5.64 5.10 -14.10
C THR A 53 4.86 5.98 -13.13
N VAL A 54 4.89 5.59 -11.85
CA VAL A 54 4.42 6.44 -10.75
C VAL A 54 5.60 6.72 -9.84
N THR A 55 5.94 7.99 -9.66
CA THR A 55 7.03 8.44 -8.79
C THR A 55 6.47 9.20 -7.60
N PHE A 56 6.96 8.91 -6.40
CA PHE A 56 6.49 9.53 -5.15
C PHE A 56 7.61 9.65 -4.11
N ASN A 57 7.52 10.65 -3.24
CA ASN A 57 8.59 10.97 -2.28
C ASN A 57 8.55 10.10 -1.00
N ARG A 58 7.37 9.69 -0.54
CA ARG A 58 7.16 8.83 0.64
C ARG A 58 5.83 8.09 0.58
N PHE A 59 5.67 7.05 1.39
CA PHE A 59 4.38 6.37 1.52
C PHE A 59 3.38 7.20 2.33
N PRO A 60 2.07 7.06 2.06
CA PRO A 60 1.03 7.57 2.94
C PRO A 60 1.10 6.90 4.32
N ALA A 61 0.78 7.67 5.36
CA ALA A 61 0.80 7.20 6.74
C ALA A 61 -0.55 7.35 7.45
N THR A 62 -1.53 7.97 6.79
CA THR A 62 -2.89 8.12 7.30
C THR A 62 -3.89 7.81 6.20
N MET A 63 -5.14 7.53 6.59
CA MET A 63 -6.23 7.30 5.64
C MET A 63 -6.43 8.51 4.72
N LYS A 64 -6.42 9.72 5.30
CA LYS A 64 -6.57 10.97 4.55
C LYS A 64 -5.47 11.16 3.52
N GLU A 65 -4.23 10.86 3.87
CA GLU A 65 -3.11 10.93 2.92
C GLU A 65 -3.27 9.91 1.78
N PHE A 66 -3.72 8.69 2.08
CA PHE A 66 -3.97 7.68 1.06
C PHE A 66 -5.10 8.09 0.11
N GLU A 67 -6.21 8.63 0.64
CA GLU A 67 -7.33 9.16 -0.15
C GLU A 67 -6.88 10.33 -1.04
N GLN A 68 -6.04 11.24 -0.52
CA GLN A 68 -5.48 12.34 -1.29
C GLN A 68 -4.63 11.87 -2.46
N VAL A 69 -3.79 10.86 -2.27
CA VAL A 69 -3.02 10.27 -3.38
C VAL A 69 -3.97 9.56 -4.35
N ARG A 70 -4.95 8.82 -3.83
CA ARG A 70 -5.93 8.11 -4.64
C ARG A 70 -6.74 9.03 -5.55
N THR A 71 -7.15 10.21 -5.09
CA THR A 71 -7.81 11.21 -5.94
C THR A 71 -6.92 11.71 -7.06
N GLN A 72 -5.59 11.78 -6.85
CA GLN A 72 -4.64 12.27 -7.86
C GLN A 72 -4.32 11.25 -8.96
N ILE A 73 -4.22 9.96 -8.61
CA ILE A 73 -3.72 8.93 -9.55
C ILE A 73 -4.69 7.78 -9.80
N GLY A 74 -5.74 7.63 -9.00
CA GLY A 74 -6.62 6.46 -9.02
C GLY A 74 -7.47 6.32 -10.29
N THR A 75 -7.60 7.36 -11.10
CA THR A 75 -8.31 7.31 -12.39
C THR A 75 -7.50 6.63 -13.50
N GLU A 76 -6.21 6.38 -13.26
CA GLU A 76 -5.29 5.72 -14.18
C GLU A 76 -5.00 4.28 -13.75
N PRO A 77 -4.90 3.31 -14.69
CA PRO A 77 -4.61 1.91 -14.36
C PRO A 77 -3.32 1.74 -13.55
N HIS A 78 -2.24 2.39 -13.99
CA HIS A 78 -0.94 2.34 -13.34
C HIS A 78 -0.92 3.08 -12.00
N GLY A 79 -1.79 4.07 -11.81
CA GLY A 79 -2.01 4.72 -10.53
C GLY A 79 -2.65 3.78 -9.50
N ALA A 80 -3.65 2.98 -9.90
CA ALA A 80 -4.22 1.94 -9.04
C ALA A 80 -3.20 0.87 -8.62
N VAL A 81 -2.28 0.50 -9.53
CA VAL A 81 -1.16 -0.41 -9.19
C VAL A 81 -0.26 0.20 -8.11
N ALA A 82 0.10 1.48 -8.25
CA ALA A 82 0.93 2.17 -7.26
C ALA A 82 0.23 2.29 -5.90
N LEU A 83 -1.07 2.64 -5.89
CA LEU A 83 -1.90 2.65 -4.69
C LEU A 83 -1.94 1.28 -4.00
N GLN A 84 -1.87 0.17 -4.76
CA GLN A 84 -1.87 -1.16 -4.18
C GLN A 84 -0.57 -1.45 -3.41
N VAL A 85 0.58 -1.10 -3.98
CA VAL A 85 1.88 -1.21 -3.31
C VAL A 85 1.89 -0.33 -2.05
N MET A 86 1.32 0.88 -2.13
CA MET A 86 1.17 1.76 -0.97
C MET A 86 0.28 1.15 0.11
N ALA A 87 -0.89 0.63 -0.26
CA ALA A 87 -1.83 0.02 0.68
C ALA A 87 -1.25 -1.21 1.39
N TYR A 88 -0.48 -2.03 0.70
CA TYR A 88 0.20 -3.19 1.29
C TYR A 88 1.36 -2.79 2.22
N GLU A 89 2.11 -1.74 1.89
CA GLU A 89 3.11 -1.19 2.80
C GLU A 89 2.47 -0.56 4.03
N MET A 90 1.33 0.14 3.86
CA MET A 90 0.54 0.62 4.99
C MET A 90 0.03 -0.53 5.85
N PHE A 91 -0.43 -1.64 5.25
CA PHE A 91 -0.81 -2.86 5.98
C PHE A 91 0.34 -3.50 6.74
N ARG A 92 1.57 -3.40 6.25
CA ARG A 92 2.75 -3.84 7.00
C ARG A 92 2.97 -2.99 8.26
N ARG A 93 2.76 -1.68 8.17
CA ARG A 93 2.97 -0.71 9.28
C ARG A 93 1.82 -0.70 10.29
N ASP A 94 0.59 -0.81 9.82
CA ASP A 94 -0.65 -0.80 10.61
C ASP A 94 -1.70 -1.64 9.88
N ARG A 95 -2.09 -2.77 10.49
CA ARG A 95 -3.00 -3.74 9.88
C ARG A 95 -4.37 -3.15 9.60
N ASP A 96 -4.94 -2.46 10.58
CA ASP A 96 -6.32 -1.96 10.49
C ASP A 96 -6.41 -0.80 9.50
N LEU A 97 -5.42 0.09 9.50
CA LEU A 97 -5.33 1.16 8.53
C LEU A 97 -5.09 0.61 7.12
N GLY A 98 -4.17 -0.34 6.97
CA GLY A 98 -3.89 -0.95 5.68
C GLY A 98 -5.08 -1.71 5.09
N LEU A 99 -5.86 -2.43 5.90
CA LEU A 99 -7.08 -3.09 5.45
C LEU A 99 -8.07 -2.10 4.84
N LYS A 100 -8.25 -0.93 5.46
CA LYS A 100 -9.11 0.14 4.92
C LYS A 100 -8.58 0.65 3.58
N CYS A 101 -7.26 0.84 3.47
CA CYS A 101 -6.63 1.28 2.21
C CYS A 101 -6.76 0.23 1.09
N ILE A 102 -6.58 -1.06 1.42
CA ILE A 102 -6.78 -2.17 0.49
C ILE A 102 -8.24 -2.20 0.01
N ALA A 103 -9.21 -2.05 0.92
CA ALA A 103 -10.63 -2.02 0.58
C ALA A 103 -11.01 -0.89 -0.40
N LEU A 104 -10.36 0.28 -0.31
CA LEU A 104 -10.60 1.39 -1.24
C LEU A 104 -9.97 1.19 -2.64
N ASN A 105 -9.12 0.19 -2.82
CA ASN A 105 -8.36 -0.01 -4.05
C ASN A 105 -8.60 -1.39 -4.70
N ASN A 106 -9.47 -2.23 -4.13
CA ASN A 106 -9.73 -3.59 -4.62
C ASN A 106 -11.23 -3.82 -4.72
N VAL A 107 -11.62 -4.71 -5.63
CA VAL A 107 -12.95 -5.32 -5.59
C VAL A 107 -13.15 -6.11 -4.28
N SER A 108 -14.39 -6.21 -3.83
CA SER A 108 -14.82 -6.72 -2.52
C SER A 108 -14.31 -8.14 -2.22
N ASN A 109 -14.29 -9.03 -3.22
CA ASN A 109 -13.80 -10.39 -3.07
C ASN A 109 -12.28 -10.50 -2.80
N HIS A 110 -11.53 -9.41 -2.98
CA HIS A 110 -10.09 -9.35 -2.73
C HIS A 110 -9.70 -8.55 -1.48
N SER A 111 -10.62 -7.82 -0.85
CA SER A 111 -10.31 -6.89 0.25
C SER A 111 -10.80 -7.29 1.64
N GLY A 112 -11.68 -8.29 1.76
CA GLY A 112 -12.16 -8.75 3.07
C GLY A 112 -11.02 -9.26 3.98
N LYS A 113 -11.14 -9.09 5.31
CA LYS A 113 -10.07 -9.53 6.25
C LYS A 113 -9.73 -11.02 6.10
N ASP A 114 -10.74 -11.83 5.77
CA ASP A 114 -10.62 -13.27 5.60
C ASP A 114 -10.39 -13.65 4.12
N SER A 115 -10.04 -12.70 3.26
CA SER A 115 -9.71 -12.98 1.87
C SER A 115 -8.36 -13.68 1.76
N SER A 116 -8.17 -14.44 0.68
CA SER A 116 -6.89 -15.10 0.38
C SER A 116 -5.72 -14.09 0.32
N PRO A 117 -5.84 -12.93 -0.37
CA PRO A 117 -4.83 -11.86 -0.32
C PRO A 117 -4.39 -11.45 1.08
N ILE A 118 -5.36 -11.16 1.97
CA ILE A 118 -5.04 -10.69 3.32
C ILE A 118 -4.33 -11.77 4.14
N ARG A 119 -4.76 -13.03 4.05
CA ARG A 119 -4.06 -14.14 4.73
C ARG A 119 -2.59 -14.26 4.28
N GLN A 120 -2.33 -14.10 2.98
CA GLN A 120 -0.97 -14.18 2.45
C GLN A 120 -0.11 -12.99 2.89
N LEU A 121 -0.66 -11.77 2.89
CA LEU A 121 0.04 -10.58 3.41
C LEU A 121 0.38 -10.73 4.89
N THR A 122 -0.57 -11.21 5.70
CA THR A 122 -0.33 -11.51 7.12
C THR A 122 0.80 -12.52 7.29
N SER A 123 0.87 -13.53 6.41
CA SER A 123 1.94 -14.53 6.43
C SER A 123 3.31 -13.97 6.05
N ILE A 124 3.36 -13.05 5.09
CA ILE A 124 4.61 -12.40 4.63
C ILE A 124 5.13 -11.40 5.65
N PHE A 125 4.22 -10.70 6.31
CA PHE A 125 4.55 -9.64 7.27
C PHE A 125 4.45 -10.12 8.72
N ARG A 126 4.62 -11.42 8.98
CA ARG A 126 4.72 -11.95 10.36
C ARG A 126 5.83 -11.23 11.14
N GLU A 127 5.79 -11.36 12.45
CA GLU A 127 6.83 -10.83 13.35
C GLU A 127 7.77 -11.97 13.78
N ASP A 128 8.32 -12.68 12.80
CA ASP A 128 9.25 -13.78 13.00
C ASP A 128 10.41 -13.75 11.98
N ASN A 129 11.33 -14.70 12.07
CA ASN A 129 12.51 -14.77 11.19
C ASN A 129 12.17 -15.07 9.71
N SER A 130 10.92 -15.45 9.40
CA SER A 130 10.45 -15.68 8.03
C SER A 130 9.82 -14.44 7.40
N ALA A 131 9.70 -13.36 8.17
CA ALA A 131 9.12 -12.09 7.74
C ALA A 131 9.90 -11.47 6.59
N ARG A 132 9.16 -10.88 5.66
CA ARG A 132 9.73 -10.11 4.55
C ARG A 132 9.21 -8.67 4.61
N PRO A 133 9.71 -7.85 5.55
CA PRO A 133 9.26 -6.45 5.64
C PRO A 133 9.59 -5.65 4.37
N TYR A 134 10.53 -6.14 3.56
CA TYR A 134 10.95 -5.59 2.28
C TYR A 134 10.10 -6.02 1.07
N GLN A 135 9.03 -6.82 1.26
CA GLN A 135 8.24 -7.35 0.14
C GLN A 135 7.77 -6.24 -0.82
N MET A 136 7.23 -5.13 -0.30
CA MET A 136 6.75 -4.03 -1.16
C MET A 136 7.90 -3.25 -1.81
N ALA A 137 9.06 -3.19 -1.16
CA ALA A 137 10.24 -2.54 -1.73
C ALA A 137 10.73 -3.24 -3.00
N SER A 138 10.47 -4.54 -3.17
CA SER A 138 10.85 -5.29 -4.39
C SER A 138 10.20 -4.77 -5.68
N PHE A 139 9.14 -3.96 -5.57
CA PHE A 139 8.45 -3.31 -6.70
C PHE A 139 8.91 -1.86 -6.93
N LEU A 140 9.85 -1.38 -6.14
CA LEU A 140 10.38 -0.02 -6.23
C LEU A 140 11.72 -0.03 -6.97
N LYS A 141 11.87 0.91 -7.89
CA LYS A 141 13.09 1.07 -8.70
C LYS A 141 14.32 1.21 -7.80
N GLY A 142 15.37 0.48 -8.17
CA GLY A 142 16.65 0.47 -7.46
C GLY A 142 16.72 -0.45 -6.24
N ALA A 143 15.61 -1.03 -5.78
CA ALA A 143 15.67 -2.07 -4.75
C ALA A 143 16.12 -3.38 -5.39
N THR A 144 17.04 -4.12 -4.76
CA THR A 144 17.44 -5.47 -5.19
C THR A 144 17.68 -6.37 -3.99
N PRO A 145 17.64 -7.71 -4.13
CA PRO A 145 18.04 -8.61 -3.06
C PRO A 145 19.42 -8.26 -2.48
N GLU A 146 20.38 -7.95 -3.34
CA GLU A 146 21.78 -7.70 -2.99
C GLU A 146 21.92 -6.48 -2.09
N ASN A 147 21.16 -5.40 -2.36
CA ASN A 147 21.22 -4.17 -1.57
C ASN A 147 20.28 -4.14 -0.36
N GLY A 148 19.67 -5.28 0.00
CA GLY A 148 18.71 -5.35 1.11
C GLY A 148 17.31 -4.83 0.75
N TYR A 149 17.01 -4.72 -0.54
CA TYR A 149 15.82 -4.06 -1.11
C TYR A 149 15.67 -2.60 -0.68
N ASN A 150 16.76 -1.85 -0.71
CA ASN A 150 16.75 -0.41 -0.45
C ASN A 150 16.62 0.34 -1.79
N PRO A 151 15.43 0.88 -2.15
CA PRO A 151 15.21 1.54 -3.43
C PRO A 151 15.85 2.92 -3.51
N THR A 152 16.02 3.41 -4.74
CA THR A 152 16.39 4.80 -5.00
C THR A 152 15.21 5.74 -4.74
N LYS A 153 15.47 6.93 -4.18
CA LYS A 153 14.48 8.00 -4.04
C LYS A 153 14.57 8.99 -5.21
N PRO A 154 13.45 9.62 -5.62
CA PRO A 154 12.07 9.33 -5.18
C PRO A 154 11.65 7.90 -5.59
N TYR A 155 10.80 7.28 -4.78
CA TYR A 155 10.31 5.93 -5.04
C TYR A 155 9.59 5.90 -6.38
N THR A 156 9.85 4.88 -7.19
CA THR A 156 9.27 4.76 -8.53
C THR A 156 8.77 3.34 -8.76
N ILE A 157 7.54 3.23 -9.22
CA ILE A 157 6.93 1.98 -9.69
C ILE A 157 6.84 2.05 -11.21
N GLU A 158 7.27 0.98 -11.88
CA GLU A 158 7.28 0.88 -13.34
C GLU A 158 6.31 -0.21 -13.78
N VAL A 159 5.43 0.11 -14.73
CA VAL A 159 4.49 -0.83 -15.33
C VAL A 159 4.53 -0.77 -16.84
N PHE A 160 4.05 -1.84 -17.48
CA PHE A 160 3.89 -1.90 -18.92
C PHE A 160 2.75 -2.82 -19.33
N SER A 161 2.22 -2.61 -20.53
CA SER A 161 1.07 -3.36 -21.04
C SER A 161 1.40 -4.84 -21.24
N ASP A 162 0.46 -5.71 -20.84
CA ASP A 162 0.59 -7.16 -21.06
C ASP A 162 0.08 -7.55 -22.44
N GLN A 163 1.01 -7.63 -23.40
CA GLN A 163 0.69 -8.00 -24.79
C GLN A 163 0.30 -9.47 -24.94
N GLY A 164 0.87 -10.36 -24.12
CA GLY A 164 0.64 -11.79 -24.25
C GLY A 164 -0.79 -12.17 -23.87
N ARG A 165 -1.33 -11.55 -22.81
CA ARG A 165 -2.71 -11.79 -22.37
C ARG A 165 -3.73 -10.83 -22.97
N GLY A 166 -3.30 -9.68 -23.50
CA GLY A 166 -4.20 -8.65 -24.02
C GLY A 166 -5.16 -8.10 -22.95
N TYR A 167 -6.12 -7.28 -23.37
CA TYR A 167 -7.24 -6.87 -22.52
C TYR A 167 -8.44 -7.77 -22.82
N GLU A 168 -9.33 -7.92 -21.85
CA GLU A 168 -10.49 -8.81 -21.95
C GLU A 168 -11.74 -8.14 -21.38
N GLU A 169 -12.86 -8.25 -22.07
CA GLU A 169 -14.16 -7.82 -21.52
C GLU A 169 -14.62 -8.77 -20.41
N SER A 170 -14.99 -8.21 -19.26
CA SER A 170 -15.53 -9.00 -18.16
C SER A 170 -17.03 -8.88 -18.07
N ASN A 171 -17.74 -10.01 -18.20
CA ASN A 171 -19.19 -10.05 -17.97
C ASN A 171 -19.58 -9.72 -16.52
N ALA A 172 -18.71 -10.02 -15.54
CA ALA A 172 -18.97 -9.78 -14.13
C ALA A 172 -18.96 -8.29 -13.76
N TYR A 173 -18.06 -7.52 -14.40
CA TYR A 173 -17.91 -6.08 -14.16
C TYR A 173 -18.50 -5.20 -15.28
N GLN A 174 -18.92 -5.81 -16.39
CA GLN A 174 -19.41 -5.17 -17.62
C GLN A 174 -18.46 -4.08 -18.14
N THR A 175 -17.16 -4.37 -18.13
CA THR A 175 -16.10 -3.46 -18.58
C THR A 175 -14.86 -4.24 -18.96
N THR A 176 -13.96 -3.58 -19.69
CA THR A 176 -12.62 -4.06 -20.00
C THR A 176 -11.77 -4.25 -18.74
N VAL A 177 -11.14 -5.41 -18.63
CA VAL A 177 -10.06 -5.71 -17.69
C VAL A 177 -8.74 -5.32 -18.32
N VAL A 178 -8.08 -4.33 -17.71
CA VAL A 178 -6.78 -3.84 -18.12
C VAL A 178 -5.71 -4.71 -17.49
N ARG A 179 -4.88 -5.35 -18.33
CA ARG A 179 -3.80 -6.25 -17.88
C ARG A 179 -2.43 -5.61 -18.11
N MET A 180 -1.62 -5.63 -17.07
CA MET A 180 -0.28 -5.05 -17.06
C MET A 180 0.70 -5.99 -16.38
N TYR A 181 1.97 -5.68 -16.55
CA TYR A 181 3.04 -6.14 -15.68
C TYR A 181 3.54 -4.99 -14.81
N ILE A 182 3.90 -5.30 -13.57
CA ILE A 182 4.72 -4.45 -12.72
C ILE A 182 6.15 -4.99 -12.71
N VAL A 183 7.13 -4.11 -12.87
CA VAL A 183 8.55 -4.45 -12.79
C VAL A 183 8.92 -4.76 -11.34
N THR A 184 9.72 -5.80 -11.13
CA THR A 184 10.22 -6.18 -9.81
C THR A 184 11.64 -6.73 -9.90
N SER A 185 12.46 -6.49 -8.88
CA SER A 185 13.74 -7.19 -8.70
C SER A 185 13.61 -8.47 -7.88
N GLY A 186 12.43 -8.71 -7.31
CA GLY A 186 12.17 -9.80 -6.37
C GLY A 186 11.97 -11.17 -7.00
N ARG A 187 12.10 -11.30 -8.34
CA ARG A 187 11.87 -12.55 -9.11
C ARG A 187 12.83 -12.67 -10.28
N ASP A 188 13.00 -13.88 -10.81
CA ASP A 188 13.84 -14.14 -11.98
C ASP A 188 13.29 -13.50 -13.26
N ASP A 189 11.97 -13.60 -13.48
CA ASP A 189 11.30 -12.99 -14.64
C ASP A 189 11.25 -11.45 -14.60
N LYS A 190 11.66 -10.85 -13.46
CA LYS A 190 11.71 -9.39 -13.21
C LYS A 190 10.40 -8.62 -13.43
N GLN A 191 9.29 -9.33 -13.52
CA GLN A 191 7.97 -8.76 -13.72
C GLN A 191 6.90 -9.66 -13.11
N VAL A 192 5.77 -9.09 -12.74
CA VAL A 192 4.60 -9.88 -12.33
C VAL A 192 3.30 -9.35 -12.91
N PRO A 193 2.35 -10.23 -13.26
CA PRO A 193 1.09 -9.80 -13.83
C PRO A 193 0.19 -9.12 -12.81
N ILE A 194 -0.55 -8.11 -13.24
CA ILE A 194 -1.60 -7.46 -12.45
C ILE A 194 -2.76 -7.06 -13.35
N SER A 195 -3.96 -7.06 -12.79
CA SER A 195 -5.19 -6.74 -13.54
C SER A 195 -6.02 -5.72 -12.75
N VAL A 196 -6.56 -4.74 -13.47
CA VAL A 196 -7.40 -3.68 -12.90
C VAL A 196 -8.67 -3.47 -13.72
N VAL A 197 -9.73 -2.97 -13.08
CA VAL A 197 -11.02 -2.66 -13.71
C VAL A 197 -11.57 -1.34 -13.21
N LYS A 198 -12.40 -0.68 -14.03
CA LYS A 198 -13.23 0.46 -13.62
C LYS A 198 -14.67 -0.02 -13.60
N THR A 199 -15.10 -0.56 -12.46
CA THR A 199 -16.39 -1.24 -12.32
C THR A 199 -17.53 -0.24 -12.11
N PHE A 200 -18.65 -0.48 -12.80
CA PHE A 200 -19.91 0.27 -12.66
C PHE A 200 -21.01 -0.56 -11.96
N LYS A 201 -20.64 -1.71 -11.39
CA LYS A 201 -21.55 -2.59 -10.67
C LYS A 201 -22.23 -1.81 -9.54
N PRO A 202 -23.57 -1.83 -9.37
CA PRO A 202 -24.26 -0.96 -8.41
C PRO A 202 -23.79 -1.08 -6.96
N ASP A 203 -23.43 -2.29 -6.51
CA ASP A 203 -22.93 -2.60 -5.17
C ASP A 203 -21.40 -2.50 -5.06
N GLU A 204 -20.70 -2.20 -6.15
CA GLU A 204 -19.24 -2.15 -6.23
C GLU A 204 -18.78 -1.14 -7.30
N ASN A 205 -19.34 0.07 -7.27
CA ASN A 205 -19.00 1.12 -8.22
C ASN A 205 -17.66 1.76 -7.82
N SER A 206 -16.71 1.81 -8.74
CA SER A 206 -15.39 2.41 -8.49
C SER A 206 -15.36 3.93 -8.65
N ASN A 207 -16.49 4.57 -8.99
CA ASN A 207 -16.67 6.02 -9.14
C ASN A 207 -15.58 6.66 -10.01
N GLY A 208 -15.31 6.05 -11.17
CA GLY A 208 -14.33 6.54 -12.14
C GLY A 208 -12.87 6.19 -11.85
N THR A 209 -12.57 5.55 -10.72
CA THR A 209 -11.23 5.04 -10.39
C THR A 209 -11.04 3.57 -10.75
N TYR A 210 -9.79 3.09 -10.79
CA TYR A 210 -9.49 1.68 -11.03
C TYR A 210 -9.39 0.90 -9.71
N PHE A 211 -9.97 -0.29 -9.70
CA PHE A 211 -9.80 -1.30 -8.65
C PHE A 211 -8.90 -2.43 -9.14
N ILE A 212 -8.10 -2.99 -8.23
CA ILE A 212 -7.37 -4.23 -8.47
C ILE A 212 -8.34 -5.42 -8.43
N VAL A 213 -8.27 -6.28 -9.46
CA VAL A 213 -9.03 -7.56 -9.53
C VAL A 213 -8.13 -8.79 -9.47
N THR A 214 -6.81 -8.61 -9.58
CA THR A 214 -5.84 -9.68 -9.36
C THR A 214 -4.58 -9.06 -8.76
N SER A 215 -4.32 -9.35 -7.49
CA SER A 215 -3.14 -8.86 -6.77
C SER A 215 -2.20 -9.98 -6.31
N SER A 216 -2.48 -11.23 -6.69
CA SER A 216 -1.75 -12.41 -6.19
C SER A 216 -0.24 -12.39 -6.32
N PRO A 217 0.33 -11.80 -7.37
CA PRO A 217 1.77 -11.78 -7.48
C PRO A 217 2.46 -10.75 -6.57
N LEU A 218 1.77 -9.72 -6.10
CA LEU A 218 2.33 -8.73 -5.17
C LEU A 218 2.62 -9.34 -3.79
N TYR A 219 1.78 -10.28 -3.36
CA TYR A 219 1.92 -11.01 -2.10
C TYR A 219 2.44 -12.44 -2.28
N SER A 220 3.09 -12.78 -3.41
CA SER A 220 3.94 -13.98 -3.43
C SER A 220 5.38 -13.58 -3.09
N ARG A 221 5.99 -14.38 -2.21
CA ARG A 221 7.31 -14.11 -1.62
C ARG A 221 8.34 -13.70 -2.68
N CYS A 222 8.94 -12.53 -2.51
CA CYS A 222 10.12 -12.15 -3.29
C CYS A 222 11.33 -12.97 -2.85
N LYS A 223 12.40 -12.95 -3.66
CA LYS A 223 13.72 -13.50 -3.31
C LYS A 223 14.17 -13.01 -1.94
N GLU A 224 14.92 -13.86 -1.24
CA GLU A 224 15.54 -13.47 0.03
C GLU A 224 16.50 -12.31 -0.18
N LYS A 225 16.50 -11.35 0.74
CA LYS A 225 17.51 -10.28 0.73
C LYS A 225 18.89 -10.85 1.09
N SER A 226 19.95 -10.15 0.71
CA SER A 226 21.30 -10.44 1.19
C SER A 226 21.38 -10.39 2.71
N PHE A 227 22.15 -11.30 3.31
CA PHE A 227 22.49 -11.25 4.73
C PHE A 227 23.48 -10.13 5.06
N GLN A 228 24.19 -9.60 4.07
CA GLN A 228 25.17 -8.52 4.25
C GLN A 228 24.53 -7.12 4.31
N ASN A 229 23.32 -6.98 3.79
CA ASN A 229 22.62 -5.70 3.73
C ASN A 229 21.27 -5.78 4.45
N GLU A 230 21.08 -4.87 5.40
CA GLU A 230 19.82 -4.71 6.10
C GLU A 230 18.82 -3.93 5.24
N PHE A 231 17.53 -4.24 5.43
CA PHE A 231 16.46 -3.42 4.89
C PHE A 231 16.25 -2.22 5.80
N LYS A 232 16.41 -1.00 5.27
CA LYS A 232 16.37 0.24 6.05
C LYS A 232 14.94 0.78 6.26
N GLY A 233 13.94 0.06 5.78
CA GLY A 233 12.55 0.50 5.78
C GLY A 233 12.20 1.39 4.58
N LEU A 234 10.92 1.74 4.52
CA LEU A 234 10.38 2.72 3.59
C LEU A 234 9.82 3.88 4.42
N ASP A 235 10.01 5.10 3.95
CA ASP A 235 9.47 6.32 4.57
C ASP A 235 7.95 6.40 4.41
#